data_AF-A0A1F6GRY6-F1
#
_entry.id   AF-A0A1F6GRY6-F1
#
_cell.length_a   1.000
_cell.length_b   1.000
_cell.length_c   1.000
_cell.angle_alpha   90.00
_cell.angle_beta   90.00
_cell.angle_gamma   90.00
#
_symmetry.space_group_name_H-M   'P 1'
#
loop_
_entity.id
_entity.type
_entity.pdbx_description
1 polymer ?
#
loop_
_entity_poly.entity_id
_entity_poly.type
_entity_poly.pdbx_seq_one_letter_code
_entity_poly.pdbx_strand_id
1 'polypeptide(L)'
;MARYENLPIYKKALELAVVIEEAVRGFPRYHKYALGQDLRTQSRGLVELILRANSRSDKAPLLTELRDQAEAMKVGLMIGKEIKAFSSFKQFEKAATLAVEIARQSEGWLKSQRPKGSVEPANQGKRNLRPESPPGLPP
;
A
#
# COMPACT_ATOMS: atom_id res chain seq x y z
N MET A 1 -6.22 -3.35 -23.95
CA MET A 1 -5.67 -2.79 -22.69
C MET A 1 -5.68 -1.28 -22.77
N ALA A 2 -6.03 -0.58 -21.69
CA ALA A 2 -5.84 0.86 -21.65
C ALA A 2 -4.33 1.18 -21.72
N ARG A 3 -3.95 2.26 -22.40
CA ARG A 3 -2.56 2.75 -22.39
C ARG A 3 -2.19 3.05 -20.94
N TYR A 4 -1.14 2.39 -20.43
CA TYR A 4 -0.73 2.49 -19.01
C TYR A 4 -0.41 3.93 -18.61
N GLU A 5 0.06 4.75 -19.56
CA GLU A 5 0.36 6.18 -19.40
C GLU A 5 -0.84 7.01 -18.91
N ASN A 6 -2.06 6.52 -19.15
CA ASN A 6 -3.29 7.19 -18.71
C ASN A 6 -3.77 6.72 -17.34
N LEU A 7 -3.17 5.68 -16.75
CA LEU A 7 -3.56 5.20 -15.43
C LEU A 7 -3.13 6.21 -14.36
N PRO A 8 -4.06 6.75 -13.54
CA PRO A 8 -3.70 7.69 -12.48
C PRO A 8 -2.66 7.13 -11.52
N ILE A 9 -2.74 5.84 -11.17
CA ILE A 9 -1.79 5.16 -10.28
C ILE A 9 -0.37 5.11 -10.88
N TYR A 10 -0.24 4.93 -12.19
CA TYR A 10 1.06 4.93 -12.88
C TYR A 10 1.72 6.29 -12.78
N LYS A 11 0.97 7.37 -13.06
CA LYS A 11 1.49 8.75 -12.97
C LYS A 11 2.00 9.06 -11.55
N LYS A 12 1.26 8.64 -10.53
CA LYS A 12 1.64 8.82 -9.12
C LYS A 12 2.87 8.01 -8.72
N ALA A 13 2.97 6.76 -9.18
CA ALA A 13 4.15 5.93 -8.93
C ALA A 13 5.41 6.50 -9.61
N LEU A 14 5.28 7.01 -10.84
CA LEU A 14 6.38 7.66 -11.54
C LEU A 14 6.80 8.96 -10.85
N GLU A 15 5.84 9.78 -10.42
CA GLU A 15 6.11 10.99 -9.62
C GLU A 15 6.84 10.64 -8.33
N LEU A 16 6.40 9.60 -7.62
CA LEU A 16 7.07 9.13 -6.40
C LEU A 16 8.51 8.71 -6.70
N ALA A 17 8.76 7.91 -7.74
CA ALA A 17 10.10 7.49 -8.09
C ALA A 17 11.06 8.68 -8.33
N VAL A 18 10.59 9.72 -9.03
CA VAL A 18 11.39 10.95 -9.25
C VAL A 18 11.63 11.68 -7.92
N VAL A 19 10.61 11.85 -7.08
CA VAL A 19 10.75 12.50 -5.77
C VAL A 19 11.75 11.76 -4.87
N ILE A 20 11.79 10.43 -4.93
CA ILE A 20 12.76 9.63 -4.19
C ILE A 20 14.18 9.83 -4.72
N GLU A 21 14.38 9.86 -6.03
CA GLU A 21 15.70 10.11 -6.61
C GLU A 21 16.26 11.48 -6.16
N GLU A 22 15.42 12.50 -6.20
CA GLU A 22 15.74 13.86 -5.73
C GLU A 22 16.01 13.89 -4.22
N ALA A 23 15.19 13.21 -3.41
CA ALA A 23 15.36 13.16 -1.96
C ALA A 23 16.66 12.45 -1.57
N VAL A 24 16.91 11.26 -2.12
CA VAL A 24 18.07 10.44 -1.77
C VAL A 24 19.37 11.13 -2.21
N ARG A 25 19.37 11.98 -3.25
CA ARG A 25 20.53 12.81 -3.59
C ARG A 25 20.99 13.67 -2.40
N GLY A 26 20.06 14.17 -1.59
CA GLY A 26 20.32 14.97 -0.39
C GLY A 26 20.62 14.17 0.89
N PHE A 27 20.43 12.85 0.90
CA PHE A 27 20.61 12.06 2.12
C PHE A 27 22.06 12.09 2.64
N PRO A 28 22.26 12.07 3.97
CA PRO A 28 23.57 11.87 4.58
C PRO A 28 24.22 10.59 4.04
N ARG A 29 25.55 10.63 3.81
CA ARG A 29 26.31 9.53 3.19
C ARG A 29 26.02 8.17 3.83
N TYR A 30 25.92 8.15 5.17
CA TYR A 30 25.65 6.94 5.95
C TYR A 30 24.31 6.28 5.60
N HIS A 31 23.23 7.05 5.41
CA HIS A 31 21.90 6.51 5.08
C HIS A 31 21.65 6.34 3.59
N LYS A 32 22.37 7.11 2.75
CA LYS A 32 22.20 7.15 1.30
C LYS A 32 22.39 5.79 0.62
N TYR A 33 23.36 5.00 1.07
CA TYR A 33 23.71 3.71 0.46
C TYR A 33 22.98 2.51 1.06
N ALA A 34 22.27 2.70 2.18
CA ALA A 34 21.38 1.70 2.76
C ALA A 34 19.94 2.07 2.43
N LEU A 35 19.23 2.74 3.35
CA LEU A 35 17.84 3.17 3.18
C LEU A 35 17.58 3.91 1.87
N GLY A 36 18.48 4.79 1.45
CA GLY A 36 18.33 5.52 0.19
C GLY A 36 18.29 4.61 -1.05
N GLN A 37 19.09 3.55 -1.05
CA GLN A 37 19.10 2.57 -2.13
C GLN A 37 17.85 1.69 -2.11
N ASP A 38 17.38 1.32 -0.93
CA ASP A 38 16.15 0.54 -0.75
C ASP A 38 14.94 1.31 -1.26
N LEU A 39 14.80 2.59 -0.88
CA LEU A 39 13.69 3.46 -1.33
C LEU A 39 13.69 3.64 -2.86
N ARG A 40 14.86 3.80 -3.48
CA ARG A 40 14.98 3.89 -4.95
C ARG A 40 14.54 2.60 -5.63
N THR A 41 15.03 1.47 -5.15
CA THR A 41 14.70 0.15 -5.70
C THR A 41 13.21 -0.12 -5.58
N GLN A 42 12.65 0.16 -4.40
CA GLN A 42 11.24 -0.04 -4.12
C GLN A 42 10.33 0.86 -4.95
N SER A 43 10.64 2.15 -5.07
CA SER A 43 9.84 3.08 -5.89
C SER A 43 9.84 2.70 -7.38
N ARG A 44 10.95 2.21 -7.92
CA ARG A 44 11.02 1.65 -9.28
C ARG A 44 10.18 0.37 -9.40
N GLY A 45 10.27 -0.50 -8.40
CA GLY A 45 9.46 -1.73 -8.32
C GLY A 45 7.96 -1.47 -8.36
N LEU A 46 7.47 -0.42 -7.69
CA LEU A 46 6.06 -0.02 -7.77
C LEU A 46 5.63 0.30 -9.21
N VAL A 47 6.46 1.03 -9.96
CA VAL A 47 6.19 1.38 -11.37
C VAL A 47 6.15 0.11 -12.24
N GLU A 48 7.12 -0.79 -12.08
CA GLU A 48 7.17 -2.06 -12.82
C GLU A 48 5.98 -2.98 -12.50
N LEU A 49 5.58 -3.07 -11.22
CA LEU A 49 4.42 -3.86 -10.81
C LEU A 49 3.13 -3.35 -11.44
N ILE A 50 2.94 -2.03 -11.52
CA ILE A 50 1.79 -1.42 -12.20
C ILE A 50 1.79 -1.75 -13.70
N LEU A 51 2.95 -1.65 -14.35
CA LEU A 51 3.09 -1.97 -15.77
C LEU A 51 2.74 -3.45 -16.03
N ARG A 52 3.29 -4.36 -15.22
CA ARG A 52 3.04 -5.80 -15.29
C ARG A 52 1.58 -6.13 -14.99
N ALA A 53 0.99 -5.54 -13.96
CA ALA A 53 -0.42 -5.76 -13.63
C ALA A 53 -1.34 -5.27 -14.77
N ASN A 54 -0.99 -4.18 -15.46
CA ASN A 54 -1.80 -3.70 -16.57
C ASN A 54 -1.84 -4.69 -17.76
N SER A 55 -0.75 -5.41 -18.00
CA SER A 55 -0.58 -6.32 -19.14
C SER A 55 -1.05 -7.75 -18.90
N ARG A 56 -1.53 -8.09 -17.70
CA ARG A 56 -1.94 -9.46 -17.34
C ARG A 56 -3.45 -9.63 -17.30
N SER A 57 -3.92 -10.85 -17.58
CA SER A 57 -5.33 -11.24 -17.42
C SER A 57 -5.67 -11.46 -15.94
N ASP A 58 -4.89 -12.30 -15.27
CA ASP A 58 -4.91 -12.43 -13.82
C ASP A 58 -3.98 -11.39 -13.18
N LYS A 59 -4.59 -10.37 -12.57
CA LYS A 59 -3.90 -9.24 -11.95
C LYS A 59 -3.83 -9.35 -10.44
N ALA A 60 -4.64 -10.22 -9.82
CA ALA A 60 -4.81 -10.23 -8.37
C ALA A 60 -3.50 -10.47 -7.60
N PRO A 61 -2.61 -11.39 -8.01
CA PRO A 61 -1.32 -11.57 -7.34
C PRO A 61 -0.43 -10.31 -7.41
N LEU A 62 -0.30 -9.71 -8.60
CA LEU A 62 0.53 -8.53 -8.81
C LEU A 62 -0.01 -7.28 -8.10
N LEU A 63 -1.34 -7.14 -8.01
CA LEU A 63 -1.97 -6.03 -7.29
C LEU A 63 -1.87 -6.21 -5.77
N THR A 64 -1.86 -7.45 -5.29
CA THR A 64 -1.58 -7.75 -3.87
C THR A 64 -0.14 -7.37 -3.55
N GLU A 65 0.82 -7.80 -4.37
CA GLU A 65 2.22 -7.43 -4.22
C GLU A 65 2.43 -5.91 -4.29
N LEU A 66 1.80 -5.24 -5.25
CA LEU A 66 1.85 -3.78 -5.38
C LEU A 66 1.35 -3.06 -4.12
N ARG A 67 0.23 -3.52 -3.54
CA ARG A 67 -0.31 -2.97 -2.29
C ARG A 67 0.69 -3.15 -1.16
N ASP A 68 1.22 -4.35 -0.98
CA ASP A 68 2.12 -4.66 0.12
C ASP A 68 3.46 -3.88 0.00
N GLN A 69 3.97 -3.74 -1.23
CA GLN A 69 5.13 -2.88 -1.51
C GLN A 69 4.83 -1.39 -1.27
N ALA A 70 3.62 -0.91 -1.55
CA ALA A 70 3.24 0.46 -1.24
C ALA A 70 3.12 0.71 0.27
N GLU A 71 2.63 -0.27 1.04
CA GLU A 71 2.63 -0.24 2.50
C GLU A 71 4.06 -0.19 3.06
N ALA A 72 4.94 -1.08 2.59
CA ALA A 72 6.34 -1.08 2.98
C ALA A 72 7.03 0.25 2.63
N MET A 73 6.64 0.90 1.54
CA MET A 73 7.24 2.16 1.08
C MET A 73 6.97 3.27 2.11
N LYS A 74 5.76 3.31 2.67
CA LYS A 74 5.40 4.24 3.74
C LYS A 74 6.26 4.01 4.98
N VAL A 75 6.54 2.76 5.34
CA VAL A 75 7.43 2.43 6.47
C VAL A 75 8.84 2.96 6.23
N GLY A 76 9.42 2.71 5.05
CA GLY A 76 10.75 3.24 4.69
C GLY A 76 10.82 4.76 4.74
N LEU A 77 9.78 5.44 4.23
CA LEU A 77 9.66 6.90 4.29
C LEU A 77 9.59 7.41 5.74
N MET A 78 8.81 6.75 6.61
CA MET A 78 8.72 7.09 8.02
C MET A 78 10.08 6.96 8.71
N ILE A 79 10.80 5.86 8.48
CA ILE A 79 12.16 5.66 9.02
C ILE A 79 13.08 6.80 8.55
N GLY A 80 13.06 7.12 7.26
CA GLY A 80 13.86 8.21 6.70
C GLY A 80 13.56 9.57 7.34
N LYS A 81 12.32 9.82 7.72
CA LYS A 81 11.90 11.04 8.43
C LYS A 81 12.38 11.03 9.88
N GLU A 82 12.23 9.93 10.60
CA GLU A 82 12.67 9.82 12.01
C GLU A 82 14.20 9.98 12.16
N ILE A 83 14.98 9.45 11.21
CA ILE A 83 16.44 9.65 11.18
C ILE A 83 16.87 10.99 10.55
N LYS A 84 15.91 11.86 10.21
CA LYS A 84 16.15 13.18 9.59
C LYS A 84 16.96 13.11 8.28
N ALA A 85 16.74 12.06 7.48
CA ALA A 85 17.43 11.90 6.20
C ALA A 85 16.92 12.87 5.12
N PHE A 86 15.64 13.25 5.17
CA PHE A 86 15.03 14.22 4.25
C PHE A 86 15.54 15.63 4.51
N SER A 87 15.70 16.43 3.45
CA SER A 87 16.18 17.81 3.57
C SER A 87 15.17 18.75 4.25
N SER A 88 13.89 18.40 4.21
CA SER A 88 12.80 19.15 4.85
C SER A 88 11.58 18.25 5.09
N PHE A 89 10.71 18.67 6.01
CA PHE A 89 9.43 17.99 6.24
C PHE A 89 8.56 17.94 4.98
N LYS A 90 8.56 19.03 4.18
CA LYS A 90 7.80 19.11 2.93
C LYS A 90 8.24 18.06 1.89
N GLN A 91 9.54 17.75 1.84
CA GLN A 91 10.06 16.70 0.94
C GLN A 91 9.55 15.32 1.37
N PHE A 92 9.58 15.02 2.67
CA PHE A 92 8.99 13.81 3.22
C PHE A 92 7.48 13.74 2.98
N GLU A 93 6.74 14.81 3.29
CA GLU A 93 5.28 14.89 3.16
C GLU A 93 4.83 14.61 1.73
N LYS A 94 5.52 15.18 0.73
CA LYS A 94 5.25 14.91 -0.69
C LYS A 94 5.39 13.41 -1.00
N ALA A 95 6.50 12.80 -0.61
CA ALA A 95 6.75 11.38 -0.86
C ALA A 95 5.73 10.48 -0.14
N ALA A 96 5.42 10.78 1.13
CA ALA A 96 4.47 10.02 1.94
C ALA A 96 3.05 10.09 1.38
N THR A 97 2.62 11.28 0.95
CA THR A 97 1.30 11.49 0.32
C THR A 97 1.16 10.64 -0.94
N LEU A 98 2.18 10.66 -1.82
CA LEU A 98 2.18 9.84 -3.03
C LEU A 98 2.12 8.34 -2.70
N ALA A 99 2.88 7.86 -1.72
CA ALA A 99 2.86 6.46 -1.29
C ALA A 99 1.47 6.04 -0.77
N VAL A 100 0.80 6.89 0.03
CA VAL A 100 -0.58 6.66 0.49
C VAL A 100 -1.57 6.61 -0.68
N GLU A 101 -1.46 7.53 -1.63
CA GLU A 101 -2.32 7.54 -2.82
C GLU A 101 -2.15 6.27 -3.67
N ILE A 102 -0.92 5.78 -3.82
CA ILE A 102 -0.61 4.53 -4.54
C ILE A 102 -1.21 3.34 -3.81
N ALA A 103 -1.03 3.23 -2.49
CA ALA A 103 -1.60 2.14 -1.69
C ALA A 103 -3.14 2.09 -1.83
N ARG A 104 -3.80 3.24 -1.70
CA ARG A 104 -5.26 3.35 -1.86
C ARG A 104 -5.73 2.94 -3.26
N GLN A 105 -5.04 3.41 -4.30
CA GLN A 105 -5.38 3.06 -5.68
C GLN A 105 -5.12 1.58 -6.00
N SER A 106 -4.06 1.00 -5.43
CA SER A 106 -3.75 -0.43 -5.54
C SER A 106 -4.86 -1.29 -4.94
N GLU A 107 -5.36 -0.91 -3.77
CA GLU A 107 -6.47 -1.60 -3.12
C GLU A 107 -7.78 -1.47 -3.92
N GLY A 108 -8.09 -0.27 -4.43
CA GLY A 108 -9.25 -0.05 -5.31
C GLY A 108 -9.19 -0.90 -6.57
N TRP A 109 -8.00 -1.05 -7.16
CA TRP A 109 -7.80 -1.91 -8.32
C TRP A 109 -7.92 -3.40 -7.96
N LEU A 110 -7.37 -3.83 -6.84
CA LEU A 110 -7.50 -5.21 -6.36
C LEU A 110 -8.96 -5.57 -6.10
N LYS A 111 -9.73 -4.68 -5.47
CA LYS A 111 -11.17 -4.83 -5.23
C LYS A 111 -11.96 -4.97 -6.54
N SER A 112 -11.56 -4.26 -7.60
CA SER A 112 -12.21 -4.37 -8.91
C SER A 112 -11.90 -5.68 -9.66
N GLN A 113 -10.93 -6.47 -9.20
CA GLN A 113 -10.67 -7.81 -9.74
C GLN A 113 -11.57 -8.89 -9.13
N ARG A 114 -12.25 -8.63 -8.02
CA ARG A 114 -13.19 -9.58 -7.42
C ARG A 114 -14.48 -9.63 -8.24
N PRO A 115 -15.03 -10.82 -8.55
CA PRO A 115 -16.35 -10.92 -9.16
C PRO A 115 -17.40 -10.23 -8.28
N LYS A 116 -18.30 -9.43 -8.88
CA LYS A 116 -19.48 -8.86 -8.19
C LYS A 116 -20.40 -10.02 -7.76
N GLY A 117 -20.13 -10.65 -6.62
CA GLY A 117 -20.93 -11.78 -6.13
C GLY A 117 -20.36 -12.55 -4.93
N SER A 118 -19.09 -12.36 -4.55
CA SER A 118 -18.56 -12.98 -3.33
C SER A 118 -18.98 -12.17 -2.09
N VAL A 119 -20.12 -12.54 -1.52
CA VAL A 119 -20.60 -12.08 -0.21
C VAL A 119 -19.54 -12.43 0.85
N GLU A 120 -19.04 -11.43 1.58
CA GLU A 120 -18.24 -11.69 2.79
C GLU A 120 -19.12 -12.44 3.80
N PRO A 121 -18.65 -13.55 4.41
CA PRO A 121 -19.40 -14.14 5.50
C PRO A 121 -19.41 -13.14 6.66
N ALA A 122 -20.57 -12.53 6.87
CA ALA A 122 -20.83 -11.67 8.00
C ALA A 122 -20.44 -12.41 9.28
N ASN A 123 -19.58 -11.74 10.06
CA ASN A 123 -19.11 -12.08 11.39
C ASN A 123 -20.21 -12.75 12.25
N GLN A 124 -20.30 -14.08 12.24
CA GLN A 124 -21.16 -14.87 13.14
C GLN A 124 -20.54 -14.88 14.54
N GLY A 125 -20.60 -13.75 15.21
CA GLY A 125 -19.96 -13.51 16.49
C GLY A 125 -20.91 -13.05 17.59
N LYS A 126 -22.19 -13.46 17.60
CA LYS A 126 -23.08 -13.41 18.80
C LYS A 126 -24.13 -14.51 18.72
N ARG A 127 -23.73 -15.75 19.06
CA ARG A 127 -24.67 -16.86 19.28
C ARG A 127 -25.09 -16.83 20.76
N ASN A 128 -26.40 -16.83 20.94
CA ASN A 128 -27.16 -16.73 22.19
C ASN A 128 -26.57 -17.53 23.36
N LEU A 129 -26.44 -16.88 24.52
CA LEU A 129 -26.49 -17.53 25.83
C LEU A 129 -27.63 -16.87 26.61
N ARG A 130 -28.82 -17.46 26.55
CA ARG A 130 -29.84 -17.25 27.59
C ARG A 130 -29.49 -18.22 28.73
N PRO A 131 -29.37 -17.78 30.00
CA PRO A 131 -29.42 -18.73 31.10
C PRO A 131 -30.87 -19.19 31.27
N GLU A 132 -31.08 -20.51 31.23
CA GLU A 132 -32.36 -21.11 31.57
C GLU A 132 -32.68 -20.89 33.05
N SER A 133 -33.92 -20.48 33.33
CA SER A 133 -34.44 -20.39 34.70
C SER A 133 -34.55 -21.80 35.32
N PRO A 134 -34.24 -21.99 36.61
CA PRO A 134 -34.34 -23.29 37.25
C PRO A 134 -35.81 -23.68 37.54
N PRO A 135 -36.15 -24.98 37.50
CA PRO A 135 -37.50 -25.46 37.78
C PRO A 135 -37.80 -25.37 39.28
N GLY A 136 -38.97 -24.80 39.60
CA GLY A 136 -39.52 -24.81 40.95
C GLY A 136 -39.79 -26.24 41.42
N LEU A 137 -39.45 -26.51 42.68
CA LEU A 137 -39.79 -27.73 43.40
C LEU A 137 -40.88 -27.40 44.44
N PRO A 138 -42.07 -28.02 44.37
CA PRO A 138 -43.05 -28.06 45.47
C PRO A 138 -42.72 -29.23 46.44
N PRO A 139 -43.40 -29.40 47.60
CA PRO A 139 -44.65 -28.78 48.07
C PRO A 139 -44.52 -27.69 49.14
#